data_AF-A0A965M3Y8-F1
#
_entry.id   AF-A0A965M3Y8-F1
#
_cell.length_a   1.000
_cell.length_b   1.000
_cell.length_c   1.000
_cell.angle_alpha   90.00
_cell.angle_beta   90.00
_cell.angle_gamma   90.00
#
_symmetry.space_group_name_H-M   'P 1'
#
loop_
_entity.id
_entity.type
_entity.pdbx_description
1 polymer ?
#
loop_
_entity_poly.entity_id
_entity_poly.type
_entity_poly.pdbx_seq_one_letter_code
_entity_poly.pdbx_strand_id
1 'polypeptide(L)' 'MRTDRPAKPLVILPTYNEAEMIQTALDEVLAKAPGVDVLVVDDGSPDGTAAKV' A
#
# COMPACT_ATOMS: atom_id res chain seq x y z
N MET A 1 -20.24 2.35 12.65
CA MET A 1 -19.18 1.39 12.28
C MET A 1 -19.87 0.10 11.88
N ARG A 2 -19.72 -0.36 10.64
CA ARG A 2 -20.36 -1.59 10.17
C ARG A 2 -19.57 -2.78 10.74
N THR A 3 -20.19 -3.58 11.60
CA THR A 3 -19.57 -4.73 12.29
C THR A 3 -19.99 -6.07 11.68
N ASP A 4 -20.69 -6.04 10.55
CA ASP A 4 -21.29 -7.19 9.86
C ASP A 4 -20.39 -7.80 8.78
N ARG A 5 -19.30 -7.12 8.38
CA ARG A 5 -18.31 -7.66 7.45
C ARG A 5 -17.10 -8.20 8.24
N PRO A 6 -16.57 -9.40 7.91
CA PRO A 6 -15.33 -9.87 8.50
C PRO A 6 -14.21 -8.85 8.24
N ALA A 7 -13.49 -8.47 9.30
CA ALA A 7 -12.39 -7.53 9.20
C ALA A 7 -11.25 -8.16 8.38
N LYS A 8 -10.81 -7.46 7.34
CA LYS A 8 -9.59 -7.80 6.63
C LYS A 8 -8.40 -7.13 7.31
N PRO A 9 -7.24 -7.80 7.42
CA PRO A 9 -6.02 -7.13 7.82
C PRO A 9 -5.69 -5.98 6.85
N LEU A 10 -5.19 -4.87 7.40
CA LEU A 10 -4.70 -3.73 6.64
C LEU A 10 -3.18 -3.68 6.72
N VAL A 11 -2.51 -3.71 5.58
CA VAL A 11 -1.07 -3.45 5.48
C VAL A 11 -0.89 -1.97 5.16
N ILE A 12 -0.08 -1.27 5.95
CA ILE A 12 0.22 0.15 5.74
C ILE A 12 1.64 0.27 5.19
N LEU A 13 1.79 0.93 4.05
CA LEU A 13 3.06 1.19 3.38
C LEU A 13 3.33 2.70 3.38
N PRO A 14 4.09 3.23 4.36
CA PRO A 14 4.57 4.60 4.31
C PRO A 14 5.66 4.72 3.24
N THR A 15 5.61 5.77 2.41
CA THR A 15 6.56 5.97 1.31
C THR A 15 7.09 7.39 1.25
N TYR A 16 8.37 7.53 0.92
CA TYR A 16 9.00 8.81 0.57
C TYR A 16 10.15 8.55 -0.42
N ASN A 17 10.09 9.14 -1.61
CA ASN A 17 11.08 8.92 -2.69
C ASN A 17 11.22 7.44 -3.13
N GLU A 18 10.10 6.74 -3.29
CA GLU A 18 10.06 5.32 -3.64
C GLU A 18 9.50 5.07 -5.05
N ALA A 19 9.55 6.05 -5.95
CA ALA A 19 8.97 5.91 -7.29
C ALA A 19 9.54 4.70 -8.04
N GLU A 20 10.79 4.31 -7.81
CA GLU A 20 11.39 3.15 -8.48
C GLU A 20 10.97 1.80 -7.87
N MET A 21 10.51 1.79 -6.61
CA MET A 21 10.33 0.56 -5.83
C MET A 21 8.90 0.28 -5.42
N ILE A 22 8.02 1.28 -5.37
CA ILE A 22 6.68 1.15 -4.76
C ILE A 22 5.81 0.09 -5.45
N GLN A 23 5.88 -0.03 -6.77
CA GLN A 23 5.16 -1.05 -7.52
C GLN A 23 5.62 -2.47 -7.16
N THR A 24 6.94 -2.70 -7.08
CA THR A 24 7.50 -3.98 -6.66
C THR A 24 7.07 -4.35 -5.24
N ALA A 25 7.08 -3.39 -4.32
CA ALA A 25 6.64 -3.60 -2.94
C ALA A 25 5.14 -3.96 -2.87
N LEU A 26 4.29 -3.25 -3.63
CA LEU A 26 2.86 -3.55 -3.72
C LEU A 26 2.61 -4.95 -4.29
N ASP A 27 3.26 -5.31 -5.38
CA ASP A 27 3.14 -6.62 -6.02
C ASP A 27 3.53 -7.76 -5.06
N GLU A 28 4.63 -7.59 -4.32
CA GLU A 28 5.08 -8.57 -3.34
C GLU A 28 4.10 -8.74 -2.17
N VAL A 29 3.55 -7.64 -1.64
CA VAL A 29 2.56 -7.68 -0.55
C VAL A 29 1.31 -8.43 -1.01
N LEU A 30 0.77 -8.08 -2.18
CA LEU A 30 -0.44 -8.70 -2.72
C LEU A 30 -0.24 -10.18 -3.05
N ALA A 31 0.96 -10.56 -3.52
CA ALA A 31 1.30 -11.95 -3.81
C ALA A 31 1.45 -12.80 -2.54
N LYS A 32 2.11 -12.26 -1.49
CA LYS A 32 2.44 -13.00 -0.26
C LYS A 32 1.30 -13.01 0.76
N ALA A 33 0.43 -12.01 0.75
CA ALA A 33 -0.65 -11.85 1.71
C ALA A 33 -2.02 -11.69 1.00
N PRO A 34 -2.54 -12.76 0.36
CA PRO A 34 -3.85 -12.69 -0.28
C PRO A 34 -4.95 -12.39 0.75
N GLY A 35 -5.85 -11.46 0.40
CA GLY A 35 -7.01 -11.12 1.23
C GLY A 35 -6.80 -9.97 2.23
N VAL A 36 -5.64 -9.31 2.21
CA VAL A 36 -5.42 -8.04 2.90
C VAL A 36 -5.89 -6.86 2.04
N ASP A 37 -6.18 -5.74 2.70
CA ASP A 37 -6.23 -4.44 2.04
C ASP A 37 -4.87 -3.74 2.24
N VAL A 38 -4.44 -2.89 1.30
CA VAL A 38 -3.17 -2.14 1.37
C VAL A 38 -3.48 -0.65 1.36
N LEU A 39 -2.89 0.09 2.30
CA LEU A 39 -2.93 1.55 2.38
C LEU A 39 -1.53 2.09 2.15
N VAL A 40 -1.30 2.74 1.02
CA VAL A 40 -0.08 3.52 0.78
C VAL A 40 -0.26 4.91 1.37
N VAL A 41 0.73 5.36 2.15
CA VAL A 41 0.76 6.69 2.75
C VAL A 41 1.99 7.41 2.21
N ASP A 42 1.78 8.29 1.23
CA ASP A 42 2.85 9.10 0.67
C ASP A 42 3.14 10.31 1.57
N ASP A 43 4.38 10.42 2.05
CA ASP A 43 4.83 11.50 2.93
C ASP A 43 5.33 12.73 2.15
N GLY A 44 4.61 13.08 1.07
CA GLY A 44 4.92 14.24 0.23
C GLY A 44 6.11 14.03 -0.71
N SER A 45 6.16 12.89 -1.40
CA SER A 45 7.29 12.57 -2.28
C SER A 45 7.37 13.52 -3.49
N PRO A 46 8.53 14.19 -3.73
CA PRO A 46 8.72 15.03 -4.91
C PRO A 46 9.07 14.24 -6.18
N ASP A 47 9.47 12.97 -6.06
CA ASP A 47 9.97 12.14 -7.16
C ASP A 47 8.86 11.51 -8.02
N GLY A 48 7.60 11.76 -7.69
CA GLY A 48 6.45 11.16 -8.37
C GLY A 48 6.03 9.78 -7.83
N THR A 49 6.45 9.39 -6.63
CA THR A 49 5.99 8.15 -5.96
C THR A 49 4.47 8.01 -6.00
N ALA A 50 3.75 9.07 -5.64
CA ALA A 50 2.28 9.10 -5.64
C ALA A 50 1.64 8.87 -7.03
N ALA A 51 2.35 9.12 -8.13
CA ALA A 51 1.86 8.86 -9.49
C ALA A 51 1.99 7.40 -9.91
N LYS A 52 2.61 6.56 -9.07
CA LYS A 52 2.90 5.16 -9.33
C LYS A 52 2.16 4.22 -8.39
N VAL A 53 1.03 4.63 -7.81
CA VAL A 53 0.17 3.79 -6.98
C VAL A 53 -1.28 3.91 -7.39
#